data_AF-A0A645FSA2-F1
#
_entry.id   AF-A0A645FSA2-F1
#
_cell.length_a   1.000
_cell.length_b   1.000
_cell.length_c   1.000
_cell.angle_alpha   90.00
_cell.angle_beta   90.00
_cell.angle_gamma   90.00
#
_symmetry.space_group_name_H-M   'P 1'
#
loop_
_entity.id
_entity.type
_entity.pdbx_description
1 polymer ?
#
loop_
_entity_poly.entity_id
_entity_poly.type
_entity_poly.pdbx_seq_one_letter_code
_entity_poly.pdbx_strand_id
1 'polypeptide(L)' 'MAARQTTDEAVATENYRKLEAILDVDMPTIELLYTKLNVGAGKNVVDFVMDRAGYHNLESVVVYK' A
#
# COMPACT_ATOMS: atom_id res chain seq x y z
N MET A 1 6.73 -17.23 16.67
CA MET A 1 5.73 -17.63 15.65
C MET A 1 5.74 -16.57 14.57
N ALA A 2 5.75 -16.94 13.29
CA ALA A 2 5.73 -15.94 12.22
C ALA A 2 4.37 -15.25 12.16
N ALA A 3 4.33 -13.97 11.77
CA ALA A 3 3.08 -13.20 11.67
C ALA A 3 2.04 -13.89 10.75
N ARG A 4 2.49 -14.61 9.72
CA ARG A 4 1.63 -15.36 8.78
C ARG A 4 1.03 -16.66 9.34
N GLN A 5 1.39 -17.06 10.56
CA GLN A 5 0.93 -18.31 11.19
C GLN A 5 -0.19 -18.10 12.22
N THR A 6 -0.68 -16.86 12.38
CA THR A 6 -1.80 -16.52 13.26
C THR A 6 -2.92 -15.87 12.48
N THR A 7 -4.17 -16.06 12.93
CA THR A 7 -5.35 -15.35 12.44
C THR A 7 -5.73 -14.15 13.31
N ASP A 8 -5.07 -13.98 14.47
CA ASP A 8 -5.22 -12.81 15.34
C ASP A 8 -4.41 -11.63 14.78
N GLU A 9 -5.12 -10.57 14.37
CA GLU A 9 -4.53 -9.37 13.76
C GLU A 9 -3.60 -8.61 14.72
N ALA A 10 -3.92 -8.55 16.01
CA ALA A 10 -3.10 -7.86 16.99
C ALA A 10 -1.77 -8.60 17.17
N VAL A 11 -1.82 -9.94 17.25
CA VAL A 11 -0.62 -10.78 17.33
C VAL A 11 0.20 -10.72 16.03
N ALA A 12 -0.45 -10.70 14.86
CA ALA A 12 0.23 -10.57 13.58
C ALA A 12 0.96 -9.22 13.47
N THR A 13 0.28 -8.13 13.82
CA THR A 13 0.82 -6.76 13.80
C THR A 13 2.03 -6.63 14.71
N GLU A 14 1.95 -7.14 15.94
CA GLU A 14 3.06 -7.12 16.88
C GLU A 14 4.27 -7.91 16.38
N ASN A 15 4.04 -9.05 15.72
CA ASN A 15 5.13 -9.82 15.13
C ASN A 15 5.78 -9.13 13.92
N TYR A 16 5.01 -8.39 13.10
CA TYR A 16 5.59 -7.59 12.02
C TYR A 16 6.44 -6.42 12.54
N ARG A 17 6.03 -5.76 13.62
CA ARG A 17 6.84 -4.71 14.27
C ARG A 17 8.19 -5.24 14.77
N LYS A 18 8.19 -6.44 15.36
CA LYS A 18 9.45 -7.09 15.78
C LYS A 18 10.37 -7.40 14.61
N LEU A 19 9.80 -7.78 13.47
CA LEU A 19 10.58 -8.05 12.25
C LEU A 19 11.19 -6.78 11.68
N GLU A 20 10.44 -5.68 11.63
CA GLU A 20 10.93 -4.36 11.19
C GLU A 20 12.18 -3.94 11.97
N ALA A 21 12.15 -4.05 13.31
CA ALA A 21 13.31 -3.74 14.15
C ALA A 21 14.56 -4.61 13.88
N ILE A 22 14.39 -5.85 13.41
CA ILE A 22 15.50 -6.71 13.01
C ILE A 22 16.04 -6.27 11.64
N LEU A 23 15.13 -5.99 10.70
CA LEU A 23 15.50 -5.52 9.36
C LEU A 23 16.27 -4.20 9.42
N ASP A 24 15.87 -3.27 10.28
CA ASP A 24 16.57 -1.99 10.47
C ASP A 24 18.04 -2.15 10.88
N VAL A 25 18.37 -3.24 11.58
CA VAL A 25 19.75 -3.52 12.05
C VAL A 25 20.54 -4.28 11.00
N ASP A 26 19.92 -5.27 10.35
CA ASP A 26 20.63 -6.25 9.51
C ASP A 26 20.64 -5.89 8.02
N MET A 27 19.75 -5.00 7.55
CA MET A 27 19.63 -4.68 6.13
C MET A 27 20.66 -3.63 5.69
N PRO A 28 21.39 -3.86 4.57
CA PRO A 28 22.32 -2.88 4.00
C PRO A 28 21.61 -1.79 3.18
N THR A 29 20.27 -1.69 3.28
CA THR A 29 19.45 -0.73 2.54
C THR A 29 18.76 0.21 3.50
N ILE A 30 18.83 1.51 3.22
CA ILE A 30 18.12 2.54 3.98
C ILE A 30 16.85 2.90 3.23
N GLU A 31 15.72 2.87 3.93
CA GLU A 31 14.44 3.36 3.42
C GLU A 31 14.51 4.89 3.28
N LEU A 32 14.36 5.39 2.05
CA LEU A 32 14.58 6.82 1.76
C LEU A 32 13.29 7.63 1.81
N LEU A 33 12.18 7.09 1.30
CA LEU A 33 10.93 7.82 1.17
C LEU A 33 9.74 6.89 0.92
N TYR A 34 8.70 7.09 1.72
CA TYR A 34 7.35 6.63 1.39
C TYR A 34 6.62 7.75 0.64
N THR A 35 6.31 7.51 -0.63
CA THR A 35 5.75 8.55 -1.51
C THR A 35 4.23 8.62 -1.39
N LYS A 36 3.68 9.83 -1.49
CA LYS A 36 2.26 10.03 -1.77
C LYS A 36 2.04 9.94 -3.27
N LEU A 37 1.17 9.03 -3.70
CA LEU A 37 0.75 8.96 -5.09
C LEU A 37 -0.26 10.08 -5.37
N ASN A 38 0.09 10.95 -6.32
CA ASN A 38 -0.81 11.97 -6.84
C ASN A 38 -1.30 11.51 -8.21
N VAL A 39 -2.61 11.38 -8.35
CA VAL A 39 -3.26 10.93 -9.58
C VAL A 39 -4.27 11.98 -10.03
N GLY A 40 -4.45 12.10 -11.33
CA GLY A 40 -5.40 13.03 -11.92
C GLY A 40 -6.00 12.45 -13.18
N ALA A 41 -7.22 12.87 -13.48
CA ALA A 41 -7.91 12.53 -14.71
C ALA A 41 -8.39 13.79 -15.42
N GLY A 42 -8.72 13.66 -16.71
CA GLY A 42 -9.31 14.76 -17.48
C GLY A 42 -10.66 15.21 -16.90
N LYS A 43 -11.06 16.45 -17.17
CA LYS A 43 -12.32 17.03 -16.66
C LYS A 43 -13.58 16.24 -17.04
N ASN A 44 -13.50 15.46 -18.13
CA ASN A 44 -14.62 14.67 -18.64
C ASN A 44 -14.61 13.22 -18.12
N VAL A 45 -13.66 12.88 -17.24
CA VAL A 45 -13.53 11.55 -16.64
C VAL A 45 -14.18 11.57 -15.27
N VAL A 46 -15.13 10.66 -15.06
CA VAL A 46 -15.86 10.49 -13.80
C VAL A 46 -15.57 9.10 -13.25
N ASP A 47 -15.67 8.97 -11.92
CA ASP A 47 -15.45 7.73 -11.16
C ASP A 47 -14.03 7.14 -11.32
N PHE A 48 -13.06 8.02 -11.59
CA PHE A 48 -11.64 7.70 -11.55
C PHE A 48 -11.14 7.61 -10.10
N VAL A 49 -10.96 6.38 -9.64
CA VAL A 49 -10.49 6.06 -8.28
C VAL A 49 -9.24 5.20 -8.37
N MET A 50 -8.20 5.58 -7.62
CA MET A 50 -7.01 4.77 -7.42
C MET A 50 -7.19 3.87 -6.20
N ASP A 51 -6.79 2.61 -6.31
CA ASP A 51 -6.81 1.68 -5.19
C ASP A 51 -5.63 1.93 -4.22
N ARG A 52 -5.65 1.27 -3.06
CA ARG A 52 -4.59 1.40 -2.05
C ARG A 52 -3.25 0.82 -2.50
N ALA A 53 -3.26 -0.07 -3.49
CA ALA A 53 -2.07 -0.67 -4.09
C ALA A 53 -1.47 0.20 -5.23
N GLY A 54 -2.14 1.31 -5.58
CA GLY A 54 -1.71 2.26 -6.61
C GLY A 54 -2.26 1.96 -8.01
N TYR A 55 -3.11 0.95 -8.20
CA TYR A 55 -3.73 0.67 -9.50
C TYR A 55 -4.94 1.57 -9.76
N HIS A 56 -5.24 1.75 -11.04
CA HIS A 56 -6.46 2.41 -11.50
C HIS A 56 -7.53 1.35 -11.80
N ASN A 57 -8.71 1.50 -11.22
CA ASN A 57 -9.85 0.72 -11.66
C ASN A 57 -10.41 1.34 -12.93
N LEU A 58 -10.27 0.66 -14.08
CA LEU A 58 -10.76 1.16 -15.36
C LEU A 58 -12.19 0.68 -15.68
N GLU A 59 -12.72 -0.28 -14.92
CA GLU A 59 -14.07 -0.81 -15.13
C GLU A 59 -15.14 0.16 -14.63
N SER A 60 -14.82 0.97 -13.62
CA SER A 60 -15.73 1.99 -13.07
C SER A 60 -15.66 3.34 -13.78
N VAL A 61 -14.68 3.55 -14.67
CA VAL A 61 -14.42 4.86 -15.25
C VAL A 61 -15.36 5.17 -16.40
N VAL A 62 -15.95 6.37 -16.37
CA VAL A 62 -16.81 6.88 -17.44
C VAL A 62 -16.18 8.10 -18.08
N VAL A 63 -16.18 8.15 -19.42
CA VAL A 63 -15.65 9.29 -20.19
C VAL A 63 -16.78 9.93 -20.98
N TYR A 64 -17.09 11.19 -20.66
CA TYR A 64 -18.04 11.98 -21.44
C TYR A 64 -17.36 12.63 -22.64
N LYS A 65 -18.10 12.76 -23.75
CA LYS A 65 -17.65 13.45 -24.95
C LYS A 65 -17.71 14.97 -24.78
#